data_AF-A0AA97HZP1-F1
#
_entry.id   AF-A0AA97HZP1-F1
#
_cell.length_a   1.000
_cell.length_b   1.000
_cell.length_c   1.000
_cell.angle_alpha   90.00
_cell.angle_beta   90.00
_cell.angle_gamma   90.00
#
_symmetry.space_group_name_H-M   'P 1'
#
loop_
_entity.id
_entity.type
_entity.pdbx_description
1 polymer ?
#
loop_
_entity_poly.entity_id
_entity_poly.type
_entity_poly.pdbx_seq_one_letter_code
_entity_poly.pdbx_strand_id
1 'polypeptide(L)'
;MATLSKHGSIRDLVRRYNLVEVEDWQDMPEYVMSEVEGISSRIRHIFETPKDELFSEICEVTPRTGTLLKECLPTFVGLRSDRPKGRVQSFKTVFEAHERAICVKPLKIWDDPYLNEDRPDWVQGRKEKFQALPEPLVHAYYTKFNGFENPFATFAETSHSGLPYGGSFVWQRVDTILKRWKNSKKNLEKLADLIPDIAPKDKDDFWKLGALIETHYLCEDPRNSFSIMFKTKQKFKEFYVLKADDVDNMQVLKDPIESIDEWCAYLLSGQPADAFEIERYCD
;
A
#
# COMPACT_ATOMS: atom_id res chain seq x y z
N MET A 1 -4.96 12.26 -27.76
CA MET A 1 -3.51 12.16 -27.46
C MET A 1 -3.36 11.76 -26.00
N ALA A 2 -2.95 10.50 -25.79
CA ALA A 2 -2.42 9.87 -24.57
C ALA A 2 -3.07 10.22 -23.20
N THR A 3 -4.25 9.67 -22.94
CA THR A 3 -4.69 9.39 -21.56
C THR A 3 -3.98 8.12 -21.10
N LEU A 4 -3.27 8.22 -19.98
CA LEU A 4 -2.27 7.25 -19.61
C LEU A 4 -2.87 5.96 -19.03
N SER A 5 -2.42 4.84 -19.59
CA SER A 5 -2.23 3.53 -18.96
C SER A 5 -1.19 3.62 -17.81
N LYS A 6 -1.42 4.55 -16.86
CA LYS A 6 -0.40 5.32 -16.12
C LYS A 6 0.44 4.57 -15.08
N HIS A 7 0.20 3.30 -14.87
CA HIS A 7 1.04 2.41 -14.08
C HIS A 7 1.50 1.28 -14.98
N GLY A 8 2.55 1.62 -15.74
CA GLY A 8 3.08 0.79 -16.80
C GLY A 8 3.45 -0.61 -16.30
N SER A 9 3.48 -1.53 -17.26
CA SER A 9 4.06 -2.85 -17.07
C SER A 9 5.40 -2.75 -16.34
N ILE A 10 5.83 -3.82 -15.66
CA ILE A 10 7.20 -3.93 -15.14
C ILE A 10 8.26 -3.44 -16.15
N ARG A 11 8.01 -3.64 -17.46
CA ARG A 11 8.90 -3.23 -18.56
C ARG A 11 9.01 -1.71 -18.68
N ASP A 12 7.93 -0.99 -18.43
CA ASP A 12 7.95 0.48 -18.40
C ASP A 12 8.70 0.99 -17.17
N LEU A 13 8.61 0.28 -16.04
CA LEU A 13 9.35 0.57 -14.82
C LEU A 13 10.85 0.35 -14.98
N VAL A 14 11.25 -0.79 -15.54
CA VAL A 14 12.65 -1.12 -15.87
C VAL A 14 13.27 0.02 -16.68
N ARG A 15 12.58 0.48 -17.73
CA ARG A 15 13.06 1.58 -18.59
C ARG A 15 13.12 2.93 -17.89
N ARG A 16 12.14 3.24 -17.04
CA ARG A 16 12.00 4.58 -16.45
C ARG A 16 12.83 4.79 -15.19
N TYR A 17 13.06 3.74 -14.41
CA TYR A 17 13.68 3.82 -13.08
C TYR A 17 15.00 3.05 -12.99
N ASN A 18 15.55 2.59 -14.12
CA ASN A 18 16.76 1.76 -14.18
C ASN A 18 16.67 0.59 -13.19
N LEU A 19 15.54 -0.12 -13.20
CA LEU A 19 15.44 -1.33 -12.39
C LEU A 19 16.41 -2.36 -12.94
N VAL A 20 17.19 -2.96 -12.05
CA VAL A 20 18.09 -4.06 -12.37
C VAL A 20 17.41 -5.34 -11.92
N GLU A 21 17.25 -6.28 -12.85
CA GLU A 21 16.82 -7.64 -12.53
C GLU A 21 17.94 -8.35 -11.76
N VAL A 22 17.60 -8.94 -10.62
CA VAL A 22 18.56 -9.59 -9.72
C VAL A 22 17.93 -10.89 -9.22
N GLU A 23 18.59 -12.02 -9.46
CA GLU A 23 18.15 -13.32 -8.95
C GLU A 23 18.56 -13.52 -7.49
N ASP A 24 19.83 -13.23 -7.16
CA ASP A 24 20.36 -13.24 -5.79
C ASP A 24 21.16 -11.95 -5.49
N TRP A 25 21.29 -11.60 -4.21
CA TRP A 25 22.16 -10.52 -3.72
C TRP A 25 23.57 -10.57 -4.33
N GLN A 26 24.10 -11.77 -4.58
CA GLN A 26 25.45 -11.95 -5.16
C GLN A 26 25.53 -11.55 -6.64
N ASP A 27 24.39 -11.51 -7.35
CA ASP A 27 24.31 -11.11 -8.76
C ASP A 27 24.19 -9.59 -8.93
N MET A 28 24.11 -8.86 -7.82
CA MET A 28 23.93 -7.43 -7.83
C MET A 28 25.19 -6.74 -8.41
N PRO A 29 25.05 -5.83 -9.40
CA PRO A 29 26.22 -5.23 -10.03
C PRO A 29 27.08 -4.46 -9.03
N GLU A 30 28.41 -4.46 -9.20
CA GLU A 30 29.37 -3.86 -8.26
C GLU A 30 29.06 -2.40 -7.90
N TYR A 31 28.61 -1.60 -8.88
CA TYR A 31 28.25 -0.19 -8.66
C TYR A 31 27.00 -0.03 -7.77
N VAL A 32 26.10 -1.02 -7.77
CA VAL A 32 24.94 -1.08 -6.87
C VAL A 32 25.42 -1.52 -5.49
N MET A 33 26.22 -2.60 -5.43
CA MET A 33 26.78 -3.14 -4.20
C MET A 33 27.56 -2.08 -3.39
N SER A 34 28.43 -1.32 -4.05
CA SER A 34 29.22 -0.26 -3.41
C SER A 34 28.37 0.86 -2.79
N GLU A 35 27.18 1.09 -3.33
CA GLU A 35 26.25 2.10 -2.80
C GLU A 35 25.37 1.50 -1.70
N VAL A 36 24.96 0.23 -1.80
CA VAL A 36 24.05 -0.42 -0.83
C VAL A 36 24.78 -0.89 0.44
N GLU A 37 26.05 -1.28 0.35
CA GLU A 37 26.90 -1.60 1.51
C GLU A 37 26.94 -0.46 2.53
N GLY A 38 26.79 0.79 2.06
CA GLY A 38 26.69 1.97 2.92
C GLY A 38 25.27 2.29 3.45
N ILE A 39 24.21 1.69 2.90
CA ILE A 39 22.83 2.14 3.11
C ILE A 39 22.06 1.29 4.16
N SER A 40 22.14 -0.05 4.18
CA SER A 40 21.57 -0.84 5.30
C SER A 40 21.76 -2.36 5.20
N SER A 41 22.18 -3.01 6.30
CA SER A 41 22.09 -4.48 6.49
C SER A 41 20.67 -5.05 6.36
N ARG A 42 19.63 -4.22 6.38
CA ARG A 42 18.22 -4.64 6.29
C ARG A 42 17.70 -4.80 4.87
N ILE A 43 18.31 -4.10 3.92
CA ILE A 43 18.03 -4.33 2.50
C ILE A 43 18.55 -5.71 2.15
N ARG A 44 19.79 -5.99 2.55
CA ARG A 44 20.43 -7.29 2.44
C ARG A 44 19.57 -8.41 3.03
N HIS A 45 18.95 -8.19 4.20
CA HIS A 45 18.02 -9.15 4.79
C HIS A 45 16.86 -9.55 3.86
N ILE A 46 16.27 -8.63 3.09
CA ILE A 46 15.19 -8.99 2.14
C ILE A 46 15.67 -9.94 1.04
N PHE A 47 16.91 -9.78 0.56
CA PHE A 47 17.47 -10.68 -0.47
C PHE A 47 17.93 -12.01 0.11
N GLU A 48 18.43 -12.00 1.34
CA GLU A 48 18.89 -13.22 2.01
C GLU A 48 17.73 -14.05 2.57
N THR A 49 16.57 -13.45 2.84
CA THR A 49 15.37 -14.16 3.29
C THR A 49 14.69 -14.86 2.10
N PRO A 50 14.52 -16.20 2.14
CA PRO A 50 13.78 -16.92 1.10
C PRO A 50 12.37 -16.36 0.91
N LYS A 51 11.89 -16.26 -0.33
CA LYS A 51 10.55 -15.71 -0.63
C LYS A 51 9.42 -16.36 0.17
N ASP A 52 9.52 -17.68 0.39
CA ASP A 52 8.55 -18.42 1.20
C ASP A 52 8.49 -17.94 2.65
N GLU A 53 9.64 -17.57 3.21
CA GLU A 53 9.74 -16.99 4.55
C GLU A 53 9.36 -15.50 4.52
N LEU A 54 9.70 -14.76 3.47
CA LEU A 54 9.38 -13.34 3.35
C LEU A 54 7.86 -13.09 3.37
N PHE A 55 7.08 -13.95 2.71
CA PHE A 55 5.63 -13.81 2.56
C PHE A 55 4.81 -14.81 3.39
N SER A 56 5.42 -15.49 4.37
CA SER A 56 4.75 -16.55 5.14
C SER A 56 3.45 -16.10 5.81
N GLU A 57 3.44 -14.92 6.42
CA GLU A 57 2.28 -14.38 7.15
C GLU A 57 1.17 -13.95 6.19
N ILE A 58 1.52 -13.44 5.00
CA ILE A 58 0.53 -13.18 3.93
C ILE A 58 -0.10 -14.50 3.50
N CYS A 59 0.69 -15.56 3.32
CA CYS A 59 0.17 -16.87 2.91
C CYS A 59 -0.78 -17.49 3.94
N GLU A 60 -0.57 -17.20 5.22
CA GLU A 60 -1.45 -17.67 6.29
C GLU A 60 -2.78 -16.91 6.33
N VAL A 61 -2.75 -15.59 6.17
CA VAL A 61 -3.93 -14.72 6.39
C VAL A 61 -4.71 -14.44 5.10
N THR A 62 -4.01 -14.27 3.98
CA THR A 62 -4.56 -13.94 2.66
C THR A 62 -3.95 -14.88 1.63
N PRO A 63 -4.38 -16.16 1.62
CA PRO A 63 -3.68 -17.23 0.91
C PRO A 63 -3.68 -17.08 -0.61
N ARG A 64 -4.70 -16.47 -1.23
CA ARG A 64 -4.72 -16.25 -2.68
C ARG A 64 -3.63 -15.26 -3.09
N THR A 65 -3.54 -14.17 -2.35
CA THR A 65 -2.52 -13.15 -2.50
C THR A 65 -1.14 -13.74 -2.24
N GLY A 66 -1.00 -14.49 -1.15
CA GLY A 66 0.27 -15.14 -0.78
C GLY A 66 0.78 -16.11 -1.84
N THR A 67 -0.11 -16.89 -2.45
CA THR A 67 0.23 -17.81 -3.55
C THR A 67 0.83 -17.05 -4.73
N LEU A 68 0.17 -15.98 -5.19
CA LEU A 68 0.67 -15.16 -6.30
C LEU A 68 2.01 -14.47 -5.97
N LEU A 69 2.22 -14.06 -4.72
CA LEU A 69 3.49 -13.49 -4.27
C LEU A 69 4.61 -14.52 -4.19
N LYS A 70 4.32 -15.79 -3.87
CA LYS A 70 5.34 -16.85 -3.93
C LYS A 70 5.76 -17.17 -5.35
N GLU A 71 4.80 -17.13 -6.26
CA GLU A 71 4.99 -17.38 -7.70
C GLU A 71 5.58 -16.17 -8.45
N CYS A 72 5.77 -15.02 -7.79
CA CYS A 72 6.30 -13.82 -8.40
C CYS A 72 7.75 -14.02 -8.94
N LEU A 73 8.02 -13.50 -10.14
CA LEU A 73 9.26 -13.60 -10.92
C LEU A 73 9.46 -12.29 -11.70
N PRO A 74 10.68 -11.76 -11.93
CA PRO A 74 11.89 -11.73 -11.10
C PRO A 74 11.82 -10.69 -9.96
N THR A 75 12.82 -10.74 -9.07
CA THR A 75 13.09 -9.63 -8.13
C THR A 75 13.88 -8.55 -8.86
N PHE A 76 13.41 -7.32 -8.77
CA PHE A 76 14.07 -6.14 -9.30
C PHE A 76 14.58 -5.27 -8.17
N VAL A 77 15.72 -4.66 -8.43
CA VAL A 77 16.33 -3.64 -7.59
C VAL A 77 16.18 -2.29 -8.26
N GLY A 78 15.41 -1.41 -7.62
CA GLY A 78 15.28 -0.03 -8.06
C GLY A 78 16.31 0.87 -7.39
N LEU A 79 17.23 1.39 -8.20
CA LEU A 79 18.11 2.48 -7.79
C LEU A 79 17.53 3.82 -8.22
N ARG A 80 16.97 4.56 -7.26
CA ARG A 80 16.67 5.97 -7.51
C ARG A 80 17.94 6.80 -7.28
N SER A 81 18.62 7.10 -8.39
CA SER A 81 19.60 8.19 -8.43
C SER A 81 18.92 9.46 -8.95
N ASP A 82 19.15 10.60 -8.30
CA ASP A 82 18.63 11.90 -8.74
C ASP A 82 19.40 12.45 -9.94
N ARG A 83 20.50 11.79 -10.36
CA ARG A 83 21.34 12.21 -11.49
C ARG A 83 21.92 11.01 -12.24
N PRO A 84 22.22 11.14 -13.55
CA PRO A 84 22.93 10.10 -14.32
C PRO A 84 24.30 9.66 -13.77
N LYS A 85 24.86 10.40 -12.79
CA LYS A 85 26.15 10.16 -12.13
C LYS A 85 26.12 10.50 -10.61
N GLY A 86 24.95 10.43 -9.95
CA GLY A 86 24.77 10.84 -8.54
C GLY A 86 24.67 9.66 -7.56
N ARG A 87 24.93 9.94 -6.26
CA ARG A 87 24.78 8.98 -5.13
C ARG A 87 23.37 8.39 -5.10
N VAL A 88 23.25 7.11 -4.75
CA VAL A 88 21.96 6.44 -4.57
C VAL A 88 21.21 7.08 -3.40
N GLN A 89 20.05 7.69 -3.65
CA GLN A 89 19.23 8.32 -2.60
C GLN A 89 18.26 7.34 -1.93
N SER A 90 17.75 6.36 -2.67
CA SER A 90 16.85 5.35 -2.14
C SER A 90 16.95 4.04 -2.91
N PHE A 91 16.92 2.94 -2.16
CA PHE A 91 16.86 1.58 -2.66
C PHE A 91 15.45 1.02 -2.49
N LYS A 92 14.95 0.31 -3.50
CA LYS A 92 13.64 -0.37 -3.46
C LYS A 92 13.81 -1.81 -3.95
N THR A 93 13.25 -2.75 -3.20
CA THR A 93 13.06 -4.13 -3.68
C THR A 93 11.67 -4.20 -4.32
N VAL A 94 11.64 -4.59 -5.58
CA VAL A 94 10.43 -4.68 -6.39
C VAL A 94 10.26 -6.12 -6.84
N PHE A 95 9.07 -6.66 -6.72
CA PHE A 95 8.71 -8.00 -7.20
C PHE A 95 7.74 -7.86 -8.37
N GLU A 96 7.87 -8.70 -9.38
CA GLU A 96 6.89 -8.79 -10.47
C GLU A 96 5.93 -9.96 -10.28
N ALA A 97 4.63 -9.66 -10.25
CA ALA A 97 3.55 -10.64 -10.35
C ALA A 97 2.70 -10.29 -11.57
N HIS A 98 2.68 -11.16 -12.58
CA HIS A 98 1.91 -10.98 -13.83
C HIS A 98 2.02 -9.57 -14.44
N GLU A 99 3.25 -9.14 -14.77
CA GLU A 99 3.57 -7.80 -15.31
C GLU A 99 3.23 -6.61 -14.38
N ARG A 100 2.79 -6.87 -13.14
CA ARG A 100 2.58 -5.86 -12.09
C ARG A 100 3.77 -5.82 -11.14
N ALA A 101 4.19 -4.61 -10.81
CA ALA A 101 5.28 -4.38 -9.87
C ALA A 101 4.76 -4.11 -8.46
N ILE A 102 5.37 -4.76 -7.48
CA ILE A 102 5.08 -4.63 -6.07
C ILE A 102 6.36 -4.22 -5.38
N CYS A 103 6.39 -3.05 -4.73
CA CYS A 103 7.54 -2.68 -3.92
C CYS A 103 7.29 -3.09 -2.47
N VAL A 104 8.26 -3.70 -1.82
CA VAL A 104 8.24 -3.91 -0.36
C VAL A 104 9.39 -3.15 0.27
N LYS A 105 9.16 -2.64 1.47
CA LYS A 105 10.19 -1.98 2.26
C LYS A 105 10.25 -2.61 3.64
N PRO A 106 11.43 -3.05 4.10
CA PRO A 106 11.54 -3.71 5.39
C PRO A 106 11.12 -2.73 6.49
N LEU A 107 10.41 -3.24 7.48
CA LEU A 107 10.05 -2.44 8.64
C LEU A 107 11.35 -2.03 9.35
N LYS A 108 11.55 -0.73 9.62
CA LYS A 108 12.66 -0.35 10.49
C LYS A 108 12.25 -0.76 11.90
N ILE A 109 13.13 -1.41 12.68
CA ILE A 109 12.92 -1.68 14.12
C ILE A 109 12.50 -0.41 14.91
N TRP A 110 12.86 0.78 14.41
CA TRP A 110 12.47 2.07 14.97
C TRP A 110 11.11 2.62 14.48
N ASP A 111 10.60 2.09 13.36
CA ASP A 111 9.26 2.30 12.82
C ASP A 111 8.29 1.20 13.27
N ASP A 112 8.76 0.23 14.07
CA ASP A 112 7.94 -0.82 14.64
C ASP A 112 7.05 -0.24 15.76
N PRO A 113 5.73 -0.14 15.53
CA PRO A 113 4.80 0.38 16.52
C PRO A 113 4.56 -0.59 17.69
N TYR A 114 4.90 -1.86 17.55
CA TYR A 114 4.71 -2.93 18.53
C TYR A 114 5.90 -3.09 19.48
N LEU A 115 7.10 -2.65 19.07
CA LEU A 115 8.34 -2.91 19.81
C LEU A 115 8.88 -1.75 20.68
N ASN A 116 8.31 -0.54 20.64
CA ASN A 116 8.87 0.60 21.41
C ASN A 116 7.79 1.42 22.13
N GLU A 117 7.76 1.34 23.47
CA GLU A 117 6.82 2.10 24.32
C GLU A 117 7.29 3.54 24.63
N ASP A 118 8.59 3.86 24.48
CA ASP A 118 9.18 5.14 24.92
C ASP A 118 9.43 6.15 23.78
N ARG A 119 8.59 6.17 22.74
CA ARG A 119 8.81 7.00 21.54
C ARG A 119 7.97 8.30 21.51
N PRO A 120 8.41 9.34 20.75
CA PRO A 120 7.67 10.59 20.60
C PRO A 120 6.27 10.39 19.99
N ASP A 121 5.34 11.30 20.28
CA ASP A 121 3.90 11.25 19.92
C ASP A 121 3.59 10.87 18.46
N TRP A 122 4.45 11.25 17.50
CA TRP A 122 4.25 10.93 16.08
C TRP A 122 4.46 9.43 15.77
N VAL A 123 5.21 8.70 16.59
CA VAL A 123 5.34 7.23 16.52
C VAL A 123 4.13 6.56 17.18
N GLN A 124 3.65 7.12 18.29
CA GLN A 124 2.43 6.65 18.97
C GLN A 124 1.20 6.74 18.04
N GLY A 125 1.09 7.84 17.27
CA GLY A 125 0.04 7.99 16.25
C GLY A 125 0.15 7.02 15.06
N ARG A 126 1.27 6.32 14.87
CA ARG A 126 1.36 5.18 13.93
C ARG A 126 0.85 3.90 14.59
N LYS A 127 1.20 3.66 15.85
CA LYS A 127 0.74 2.50 16.64
C LYS A 127 -0.77 2.40 16.72
N GLU A 128 -1.45 3.52 17.00
CA GLU A 128 -2.92 3.58 17.04
C GLU A 128 -3.55 3.09 15.73
N LYS A 129 -2.95 3.44 14.58
CA LYS A 129 -3.47 3.07 13.25
C LYS A 129 -3.35 1.59 12.93
N PHE A 130 -2.27 0.95 13.36
CA PHE A 130 -2.15 -0.50 13.17
C PHE A 130 -3.01 -1.26 14.18
N GLN A 131 -3.14 -0.76 15.41
CA GLN A 131 -4.09 -1.29 16.40
C GLN A 131 -5.56 -1.17 15.97
N ALA A 132 -5.85 -0.26 15.03
CA ALA A 132 -7.16 -0.11 14.43
C ALA A 132 -7.48 -1.21 13.39
N LEU A 133 -6.47 -1.84 12.78
CA LEU A 133 -6.70 -2.94 11.85
C LEU A 133 -6.93 -4.27 12.59
N PRO A 134 -7.66 -5.23 11.98
CA PRO A 134 -7.68 -6.61 12.46
C PRO A 134 -6.26 -7.16 12.60
N GLU A 135 -6.00 -7.83 13.73
CA GLU A 135 -4.70 -8.43 14.05
C GLU A 135 -4.14 -9.33 12.94
N PRO A 136 -4.95 -10.16 12.24
CA PRO A 136 -4.44 -10.94 11.12
C PRO A 136 -3.87 -10.05 9.99
N LEU A 137 -4.53 -8.95 9.64
CA LEU A 137 -4.05 -8.04 8.59
C LEU A 137 -2.79 -7.29 9.01
N VAL A 138 -2.69 -6.92 10.28
CA VAL A 138 -1.46 -6.38 10.87
C VAL A 138 -0.33 -7.39 10.67
N HIS A 139 -0.56 -8.63 11.10
CA HIS A 139 0.44 -9.69 11.08
C HIS A 139 0.96 -9.93 9.65
N ALA A 140 0.04 -10.04 8.69
CA ALA A 140 0.33 -10.29 7.28
C ALA A 140 1.11 -9.16 6.60
N TYR A 141 0.66 -7.91 6.76
CA TYR A 141 1.14 -6.81 5.91
C TYR A 141 2.09 -5.82 6.61
N TYR A 142 2.21 -5.87 7.93
CA TYR A 142 2.86 -4.80 8.70
C TYR A 142 3.90 -5.28 9.72
N THR A 143 4.20 -6.59 9.80
CA THR A 143 5.22 -7.15 10.71
C THR A 143 6.61 -7.15 10.11
N LYS A 144 6.76 -7.65 8.86
CA LYS A 144 8.06 -7.77 8.18
C LYS A 144 8.39 -6.56 7.31
N PHE A 145 7.37 -5.95 6.73
CA PHE A 145 7.47 -4.76 5.88
C PHE A 145 6.41 -3.76 6.29
N ASN A 146 6.56 -2.51 5.86
CA ASN A 146 5.54 -1.49 6.07
C ASN A 146 4.59 -1.52 4.86
N GLY A 147 3.70 -2.51 4.79
CA GLY A 147 2.81 -2.71 3.64
C GLY A 147 3.52 -2.81 2.29
N PHE A 148 2.75 -2.63 1.23
CA PHE A 148 3.28 -2.47 -0.12
C PHE A 148 3.48 -1.00 -0.43
N GLU A 149 4.56 -0.68 -1.14
CA GLU A 149 4.82 0.65 -1.66
C GLU A 149 4.47 0.72 -3.15
N ASN A 150 4.02 1.90 -3.59
CA ASN A 150 3.90 2.15 -5.01
C ASN A 150 5.32 2.34 -5.63
N PRO A 151 5.68 1.59 -6.68
CA PRO A 151 7.01 1.68 -7.29
C PRO A 151 7.26 3.04 -7.99
N PHE A 152 6.20 3.75 -8.39
CA PHE A 152 6.20 5.05 -9.06
C PHE A 152 6.26 6.27 -8.12
N ALA A 153 6.13 6.11 -6.80
CA ALA A 153 5.96 7.24 -5.88
C ALA A 153 7.21 8.14 -5.79
N THR A 154 7.07 9.40 -6.19
CA THR A 154 7.84 10.50 -5.60
C THR A 154 7.31 10.83 -4.19
N PHE A 155 8.04 11.62 -3.38
CA PHE A 155 7.66 11.91 -1.98
C PHE A 155 6.26 12.57 -1.84
N ALA A 156 5.69 13.09 -2.94
CA ALA A 156 4.36 13.68 -3.03
C ALA A 156 3.28 12.73 -3.61
N GLU A 157 3.67 11.54 -4.08
CA GLU A 157 2.82 10.59 -4.83
C GLU A 157 2.72 9.24 -4.12
N THR A 158 2.81 9.23 -2.80
CA THR A 158 2.67 8.03 -1.94
C THR A 158 1.24 7.43 -1.93
N SER A 159 0.35 7.89 -2.82
CA SER A 159 -1.10 7.73 -2.80
C SER A 159 -1.66 6.70 -3.80
N HIS A 160 -0.85 5.75 -4.29
CA HIS A 160 -1.18 5.04 -5.55
C HIS A 160 -1.10 3.51 -5.48
N SER A 161 -0.96 2.86 -4.33
CA SER A 161 -1.06 1.40 -4.29
C SER A 161 -2.51 1.00 -4.08
N GLY A 162 -3.16 0.43 -5.09
CA GLY A 162 -4.37 -0.36 -4.89
C GLY A 162 -4.08 -1.67 -4.14
N LEU A 163 -3.17 -1.65 -3.17
CA LEU A 163 -2.75 -2.74 -2.31
C LEU A 163 -2.57 -2.16 -0.90
N PRO A 164 -2.64 -2.98 0.16
CA PRO A 164 -2.42 -2.55 1.54
C PRO A 164 -1.15 -1.70 1.70
N TYR A 165 -1.31 -0.38 1.90
CA TYR A 165 -0.21 0.59 1.85
C TYR A 165 0.48 0.86 3.18
N GLY A 166 1.80 1.02 3.14
CA GLY A 166 2.69 1.36 4.26
C GLY A 166 2.67 2.79 4.78
N GLY A 167 2.30 2.96 6.06
CA GLY A 167 2.21 4.24 6.76
C GLY A 167 3.53 4.94 7.12
N SER A 168 4.36 5.32 6.15
CA SER A 168 5.52 6.17 6.46
C SER A 168 5.16 7.64 6.67
N PHE A 169 4.12 8.19 6.00
CA PHE A 169 3.65 9.55 6.29
C PHE A 169 2.15 9.80 6.16
N VAL A 170 1.41 9.04 5.36
CA VAL A 170 -0.01 9.30 5.14
C VAL A 170 -0.67 7.98 4.71
N TRP A 171 -1.18 7.17 5.65
CA TRP A 171 -2.46 6.50 5.34
C TRP A 171 -3.35 7.63 4.83
N GLN A 172 -3.80 7.60 3.57
CA GLN A 172 -4.39 8.78 2.93
C GLN A 172 -5.32 9.42 3.94
N ARG A 173 -4.93 10.59 4.46
CA ARG A 173 -5.82 11.38 5.29
C ARG A 173 -7.02 11.53 4.40
N VAL A 174 -8.20 11.20 4.91
CA VAL A 174 -9.39 11.24 4.07
C VAL A 174 -9.55 12.64 3.47
N ASP A 175 -8.95 13.70 4.06
CA ASP A 175 -8.81 15.03 3.44
C ASP A 175 -8.24 15.04 1.99
N THR A 176 -7.33 14.14 1.66
CA THR A 176 -6.66 14.05 0.35
C THR A 176 -7.55 13.33 -0.65
N ILE A 177 -8.27 12.30 -0.19
CA ILE A 177 -9.37 11.67 -0.91
C ILE A 177 -10.47 12.71 -1.15
N LEU A 178 -10.93 13.40 -0.11
CA LEU A 178 -11.98 14.40 -0.15
C LEU A 178 -11.68 15.61 -1.04
N LYS A 179 -10.42 16.02 -1.17
CA LYS A 179 -10.01 17.10 -2.09
C LYS A 179 -10.40 16.81 -3.54
N ARG A 180 -10.51 15.53 -3.92
CA ARG A 180 -10.95 15.12 -5.27
C ARG A 180 -12.47 15.12 -5.41
N TRP A 181 -13.21 15.00 -4.30
CA TRP A 181 -14.66 14.90 -4.33
C TRP A 181 -15.30 16.27 -4.59
N LYS A 182 -16.27 16.29 -5.49
CA LYS A 182 -17.18 17.43 -5.62
C LYS A 182 -17.97 17.57 -4.31
N ASN A 183 -18.08 18.79 -3.79
CA ASN A 183 -18.80 19.09 -2.53
C ASN A 183 -18.23 18.41 -1.28
N SER A 184 -16.90 18.36 -1.16
CA SER A 184 -16.19 17.76 -0.02
C SER A 184 -16.81 18.08 1.35
N LYS A 185 -17.18 19.33 1.64
CA LYS A 185 -17.83 19.71 2.91
C LYS A 185 -19.16 18.98 3.16
N LYS A 186 -20.01 18.83 2.14
CA LYS A 186 -21.29 18.11 2.25
C LYS A 186 -21.06 16.60 2.43
N ASN A 187 -20.11 16.05 1.69
CA ASN A 187 -19.74 14.63 1.82
C ASN A 187 -19.14 14.32 3.18
N LEU A 188 -18.47 15.30 3.80
CA LEU A 188 -17.95 15.20 5.15
C LEU A 188 -19.04 15.13 6.22
N GLU A 189 -20.03 15.99 6.13
CA GLU A 189 -21.20 15.95 7.02
C GLU A 189 -21.91 14.60 6.90
N LYS A 190 -22.06 14.07 5.68
CA LYS A 190 -22.63 12.74 5.46
C LYS A 190 -21.79 11.60 6.02
N LEU A 191 -20.46 11.63 5.84
CA LEU A 191 -19.58 10.64 6.44
C LEU A 191 -19.70 10.66 7.96
N ALA A 192 -19.88 11.83 8.57
CA ALA A 192 -20.11 11.97 10.00
C ALA A 192 -21.43 11.32 10.48
N ASP A 193 -22.46 11.33 9.64
CA ASP A 193 -23.75 10.70 9.93
C ASP A 193 -23.70 9.17 9.73
N LEU A 194 -22.97 8.70 8.72
CA LEU A 194 -22.91 7.27 8.35
C LEU A 194 -21.91 6.47 9.19
N ILE A 195 -20.83 7.11 9.63
CA ILE A 195 -19.78 6.46 10.40
C ILE A 195 -19.92 6.94 11.86
N PRO A 196 -20.06 6.06 12.86
CA PRO A 196 -20.14 6.52 14.25
C PRO A 196 -18.85 7.25 14.70
N ASP A 197 -18.96 8.28 15.54
CA ASP A 197 -17.82 8.94 16.22
C ASP A 197 -16.74 9.61 15.35
N ILE A 198 -16.96 9.76 14.04
CA ILE A 198 -16.08 10.53 13.15
C ILE A 198 -16.39 12.03 13.15
N ALA A 199 -17.57 12.45 13.60
CA ALA A 199 -18.08 13.83 13.52
C ALA A 199 -16.97 14.89 13.65
N PRO A 200 -16.52 15.50 12.53
CA PRO A 200 -15.37 16.37 12.53
C PRO A 200 -15.77 17.71 13.13
N LYS A 201 -15.20 18.05 14.28
CA LYS A 201 -15.33 19.38 14.88
C LYS A 201 -14.39 20.38 14.18
N ASP A 202 -13.33 19.89 13.54
CA ASP A 202 -12.37 20.67 12.76
C ASP A 202 -11.73 19.85 11.61
N LYS A 203 -10.89 20.48 10.77
CA LYS A 203 -10.12 19.82 9.69
C LYS A 203 -9.14 18.76 10.20
N ASP A 204 -8.88 18.82 11.47
CA ASP A 204 -7.89 18.04 12.13
C ASP A 204 -8.55 16.69 12.45
N ASP A 205 -9.78 16.63 12.97
CA ASP A 205 -10.56 15.40 13.21
C ASP A 205 -10.62 14.36 12.05
N PHE A 206 -10.28 14.73 10.81
CA PHE A 206 -10.06 13.82 9.67
C PHE A 206 -8.91 12.82 9.83
N TRP A 207 -8.03 12.97 10.81
CA TRP A 207 -7.06 11.90 11.12
C TRP A 207 -7.71 10.64 11.69
N LYS A 208 -9.02 10.65 12.01
CA LYS A 208 -9.81 9.50 12.51
C LYS A 208 -10.17 8.46 11.45
N LEU A 209 -10.02 8.76 10.15
CA LEU A 209 -10.18 7.78 9.07
C LEU A 209 -8.87 7.60 8.29
N GLY A 210 -8.61 6.37 7.88
CA GLY A 210 -7.54 5.99 6.95
C GLY A 210 -8.11 5.18 5.80
N ALA A 211 -7.50 5.29 4.62
CA ALA A 211 -7.77 4.39 3.51
C ALA A 211 -6.67 3.31 3.45
N LEU A 212 -7.09 2.05 3.46
CA LEU A 212 -6.23 0.88 3.32
C LEU A 212 -5.92 0.59 1.85
N ILE A 213 -6.94 0.69 0.99
CA ILE A 213 -6.84 0.50 -0.46
C ILE A 213 -7.50 1.68 -1.15
N GLU A 214 -6.86 2.18 -2.22
CA GLU A 214 -7.37 3.23 -3.09
C GLU A 214 -7.08 2.87 -4.54
N THR A 215 -8.13 2.81 -5.37
CA THR A 215 -8.02 2.29 -6.75
C THR A 215 -8.28 3.34 -7.83
N HIS A 216 -8.61 4.59 -7.48
CA HIS A 216 -8.87 5.66 -8.46
C HIS A 216 -7.80 5.73 -9.56
N TYR A 217 -6.53 5.53 -9.22
CA TYR A 217 -5.44 5.64 -10.20
C TYR A 217 -5.21 4.37 -11.03
N LEU A 218 -5.88 3.27 -10.70
CA LEU A 218 -5.81 2.01 -11.42
C LEU A 218 -6.95 1.84 -12.43
N CYS A 219 -8.07 2.51 -12.24
CA CYS A 219 -9.24 2.44 -13.10
C CYS A 219 -9.13 3.41 -14.29
N GLU A 220 -9.43 2.93 -15.49
CA GLU A 220 -9.60 3.79 -16.67
C GLU A 220 -10.89 4.61 -16.57
N ASP A 221 -11.94 4.02 -16.00
CA ASP A 221 -13.19 4.71 -15.69
C ASP A 221 -13.27 4.98 -14.18
N PRO A 222 -13.20 6.25 -13.73
CA PRO A 222 -13.29 6.59 -12.32
C PRO A 222 -14.56 6.07 -11.61
N ARG A 223 -15.63 5.74 -12.36
CA ARG A 223 -16.86 5.17 -11.81
C ARG A 223 -16.70 3.73 -11.30
N ASN A 224 -15.65 3.04 -11.72
CA ASN A 224 -15.32 1.70 -11.23
C ASN A 224 -14.32 1.74 -10.07
N SER A 225 -13.76 2.90 -9.78
CA SER A 225 -12.84 3.05 -8.65
C SER A 225 -13.56 2.87 -7.32
N PHE A 226 -12.80 2.45 -6.33
CA PHE A 226 -13.24 2.32 -4.96
C PHE A 226 -12.11 2.55 -3.96
N SER A 227 -12.52 2.89 -2.73
CA SER A 227 -11.64 3.01 -1.57
C SER A 227 -12.15 2.10 -0.46
N ILE A 228 -11.24 1.40 0.22
CA ILE A 228 -11.52 0.66 1.46
C ILE A 228 -10.96 1.50 2.62
N MET A 229 -11.85 1.99 3.49
CA MET A 229 -11.54 2.88 4.60
C MET A 229 -11.79 2.23 5.96
N PHE A 230 -11.09 2.69 6.98
CA PHE A 230 -11.23 2.24 8.37
C PHE A 230 -11.02 3.40 9.35
N LYS A 231 -11.48 3.25 10.59
CA LYS A 231 -11.23 4.22 11.67
C LYS A 231 -9.87 3.98 12.31
N THR A 232 -9.07 5.03 12.47
CA THR A 232 -7.65 4.93 12.89
C THR A 232 -7.40 5.01 14.39
N LYS A 233 -8.34 5.54 15.19
CA LYS A 233 -8.16 5.83 16.64
C LYS A 233 -8.95 4.91 17.56
N GLN A 234 -9.49 3.82 17.04
CA GLN A 234 -10.25 2.82 17.79
C GLN A 234 -9.89 1.43 17.26
N LYS A 235 -9.92 0.40 18.11
CA LYS A 235 -9.87 -1.00 17.66
C LYS A 235 -11.16 -1.27 16.89
N PHE A 236 -11.17 -0.94 15.61
CA PHE A 236 -12.39 -0.85 14.82
C PHE A 236 -12.35 -1.89 13.72
N LYS A 237 -13.30 -2.82 13.75
CA LYS A 237 -13.28 -4.00 12.89
C LYS A 237 -14.05 -3.83 11.59
N GLU A 238 -14.80 -2.74 11.45
CA GLU A 238 -15.56 -2.48 10.22
C GLU A 238 -14.72 -1.71 9.22
N PHE A 239 -14.86 -2.11 7.97
CA PHE A 239 -14.28 -1.43 6.83
C PHE A 239 -15.40 -0.89 5.96
N TYR A 240 -15.25 0.37 5.56
CA TYR A 240 -16.22 1.06 4.71
C TYR A 240 -15.71 1.08 3.28
N VAL A 241 -16.60 0.76 2.34
CA VAL A 241 -16.33 0.84 0.90
C VAL A 241 -17.05 2.04 0.32
N LEU A 242 -16.29 2.84 -0.41
CA LEU A 242 -16.83 3.89 -1.27
C LEU A 242 -16.51 3.55 -2.70
N LYS A 243 -17.53 3.37 -3.53
CA LYS A 243 -17.38 3.24 -4.98
C LYS A 243 -17.58 4.61 -5.62
N ALA A 244 -16.74 4.96 -6.58
CA ALA A 244 -16.82 6.19 -7.35
C ALA A 244 -16.96 7.46 -6.50
N ASP A 245 -16.35 7.47 -5.30
CA ASP A 245 -16.47 8.57 -4.34
C ASP A 245 -17.90 8.86 -3.86
N ASP A 246 -18.83 7.91 -4.02
CA ASP A 246 -20.23 8.03 -3.68
C ASP A 246 -20.49 7.71 -2.21
N VAL A 247 -20.51 8.75 -1.39
CA VAL A 247 -20.82 8.66 0.04
C VAL A 247 -22.26 8.25 0.31
N ASP A 248 -23.21 8.54 -0.60
CA ASP A 248 -24.62 8.22 -0.38
C ASP A 248 -24.88 6.72 -0.43
N ASN A 249 -24.02 5.99 -1.14
CA ASN A 249 -24.08 4.53 -1.28
C ASN A 249 -22.87 3.85 -0.63
N MET A 250 -22.33 4.43 0.45
CA MET A 250 -21.26 3.80 1.22
C MET A 250 -21.76 2.49 1.84
N GLN A 251 -20.95 1.45 1.73
CA GLN A 251 -21.28 0.11 2.25
C GLN A 251 -20.23 -0.37 3.24
N VAL A 252 -20.55 -1.44 3.97
CA VAL A 252 -19.63 -2.09 4.91
C VAL A 252 -19.17 -3.42 4.32
N LEU A 253 -17.89 -3.76 4.44
CA LEU A 253 -17.40 -5.09 4.06
C LEU A 253 -17.91 -6.17 5.02
N LYS A 254 -18.50 -7.23 4.45
CA LYS A 254 -18.96 -8.42 5.18
C LYS A 254 -17.81 -9.18 5.85
N ASP A 255 -16.77 -9.44 5.07
CA ASP A 255 -15.54 -10.11 5.50
C ASP A 255 -14.33 -9.33 4.98
N PRO A 256 -13.76 -8.43 5.79
CA PRO A 256 -12.65 -7.60 5.34
C PRO A 256 -11.43 -8.40 4.90
N ILE A 257 -11.09 -9.50 5.59
CA ILE A 257 -9.88 -10.27 5.29
C ILE A 257 -10.03 -10.96 3.94
N GLU A 258 -11.15 -11.65 3.74
CA GLU A 258 -11.44 -12.33 2.47
C GLU A 258 -11.55 -11.34 1.31
N SER A 259 -12.22 -10.20 1.51
CA SER A 259 -12.38 -9.18 0.46
C SER A 259 -11.05 -8.56 0.04
N ILE A 260 -10.15 -8.35 1.00
CA ILE A 260 -8.80 -7.83 0.75
C ILE A 260 -7.96 -8.88 0.02
N ASP A 261 -8.05 -10.16 0.43
CA ASP A 261 -7.36 -11.25 -0.26
C ASP A 261 -7.81 -11.38 -1.72
N GLU A 262 -9.12 -11.40 -1.96
CA GLU A 262 -9.70 -11.48 -3.30
C GLU A 262 -9.28 -10.29 -4.17
N TRP A 263 -9.37 -9.06 -3.65
CA TRP A 263 -8.94 -7.88 -4.40
C TRP A 263 -7.45 -7.89 -4.72
N CYS A 264 -6.60 -8.18 -3.73
CA CYS A 264 -5.16 -8.18 -3.94
C CYS A 264 -4.78 -9.27 -4.94
N ALA A 265 -5.33 -10.48 -4.80
CA ALA A 265 -5.09 -11.56 -5.73
C ALA A 265 -5.58 -11.23 -7.14
N TYR A 266 -6.76 -10.62 -7.27
CA TYR A 266 -7.31 -10.16 -8.54
C TYR A 266 -6.37 -9.17 -9.25
N LEU A 267 -5.92 -8.14 -8.51
CA LEU A 267 -5.02 -7.12 -9.05
C LEU A 267 -3.66 -7.72 -9.45
N LEU A 268 -3.10 -8.59 -8.60
CA LEU A 268 -1.81 -9.23 -8.83
C LEU A 268 -1.85 -10.29 -9.93
N SER A 269 -3.03 -10.81 -10.28
CA SER A 269 -3.23 -11.69 -11.44
C SER A 269 -3.21 -10.93 -12.78
N GLY A 270 -2.92 -9.62 -12.76
CA GLY A 270 -2.85 -8.78 -13.95
C GLY A 270 -4.21 -8.31 -14.47
N GLN A 271 -5.31 -8.61 -13.77
CA GLN A 271 -6.64 -8.22 -14.22
C GLN A 271 -6.85 -6.70 -14.19
N PRO A 272 -7.70 -6.12 -15.06
CA PRO A 272 -8.01 -4.70 -15.04
C PRO A 272 -8.82 -4.32 -13.79
N ALA A 273 -8.37 -3.31 -13.06
CA ALA A 273 -9.05 -2.84 -11.84
C ALA A 273 -10.53 -2.49 -12.08
N ASP A 274 -10.88 -1.98 -13.26
CA ASP A 274 -12.25 -1.63 -13.65
C ASP A 274 -13.25 -2.80 -13.60
N ALA A 275 -12.77 -4.03 -13.74
CA ALA A 275 -13.64 -5.22 -13.80
C ALA A 275 -13.86 -5.87 -12.43
N PHE A 276 -13.29 -5.34 -11.35
CA PHE A 276 -13.53 -5.84 -10.01
C PHE A 276 -14.80 -5.25 -9.40
N GLU A 277 -15.73 -6.13 -9.03
CA GLU A 277 -17.02 -5.73 -8.43
C GLU A 277 -16.97 -5.81 -6.90
N ILE A 278 -16.38 -4.79 -6.26
CA ILE A 278 -16.23 -4.75 -4.78
C ILE A 278 -17.57 -4.86 -4.02
N GLU A 279 -18.69 -4.42 -4.62
CA GLU A 279 -20.02 -4.46 -3.99
C GLU A 279 -20.49 -5.89 -3.66
N ARG A 280 -19.97 -6.92 -4.35
CA ARG A 280 -20.28 -8.33 -4.03
C ARG A 280 -19.86 -8.74 -2.63
N TYR A 281 -18.92 -8.00 -2.05
CA TYR A 281 -18.32 -8.26 -0.75
C TYR A 281 -18.89 -7.37 0.36
N CYS A 282 -19.92 -6.59 0.04
CA CYS A 282 -20.53 -5.61 0.93
C CYS A 282 -21.94 -6.02 1.39
N ASP A 283 -22.35 -5.54 2.57
CA ASP A 283 -23.73 -5.61 3.10
C ASP A 283 -24.68 -4.59 2.47
#